data_AF-A0A2Z2NXT5-F1
#
_entry.id   AF-A0A2Z2NXT5-F1
#
_cell.length_a   1.000
_cell.length_b   1.000
_cell.length_c   1.000
_cell.angle_alpha   90.00
_cell.angle_beta   90.00
_cell.angle_gamma   90.00
#
_symmetry.space_group_name_H-M   'P 1'
#
loop_
_entity.id
_entity.type
_entity.pdbx_description
1 polymer ?
#
loop_
_entity_poly.entity_id
_entity_poly.type
_entity_poly.pdbx_seq_one_letter_code
_entity_poly.pdbx_strand_id
1 'polypeptide(L)'
;MWPDNYMNLFKTNEFVTKEDLRRFEYLLSDDVMLMGLVGKRPVSVLEGLNFPIVEEPLAAQEMMVVVLGDNEEGEYHETFDNFPYVVSASVDSFAPGMEIYEASMKMSLDSMDKKGEVFFDYFKRKVEEISLFDYFMEHARVNVDEDQMRFFVNSVIPNEMDAYLLKISDAMYMGGLDRWPVAKRVYQALTTGGMPTGWIGTPFDDGGDPFECMQLFFISDEADA
;
A
#
# COMPACT_ATOMS: atom_id res chain seq x y z
N MET A 1 -1.10 -4.36 -19.08
CA MET A 1 -0.13 -3.54 -19.86
C MET A 1 0.30 -2.41 -18.96
N TRP A 2 1.60 -2.25 -18.76
CA TRP A 2 2.18 -1.25 -17.86
C TRP A 2 1.65 0.15 -18.18
N PRO A 3 1.60 1.08 -17.21
CA PRO A 3 1.63 2.47 -17.57
C PRO A 3 3.01 2.75 -18.17
N ASP A 4 3.14 2.69 -19.50
CA ASP A 4 4.38 2.73 -20.30
C ASP A 4 5.30 3.96 -20.04
N ASN A 5 4.93 4.84 -19.11
CA ASN A 5 5.65 6.05 -18.74
C ASN A 5 6.03 6.16 -17.27
N TYR A 6 5.60 5.25 -16.38
CA TYR A 6 5.82 5.45 -14.94
C TYR A 6 7.30 5.37 -14.53
N MET A 7 8.02 4.35 -15.02
CA MET A 7 9.46 4.21 -14.75
C MET A 7 10.29 5.37 -15.36
N ASN A 8 9.78 6.03 -16.40
CA ASN A 8 10.42 7.22 -16.98
C ASN A 8 10.28 8.45 -16.07
N LEU A 9 9.36 8.42 -15.11
CA LEU A 9 9.21 9.44 -14.06
C LEU A 9 10.14 9.19 -12.86
N PHE A 10 10.80 8.01 -12.79
CA PHE A 10 11.80 7.74 -11.76
C PHE A 10 13.13 8.39 -12.14
N LYS A 11 13.50 9.42 -11.36
CA LYS A 11 14.89 9.88 -11.33
C LYS A 11 15.71 8.86 -10.52
N THR A 12 16.97 8.65 -10.88
CA THR A 12 17.86 7.77 -10.11
C THR A 12 18.90 8.61 -9.37
N ASN A 13 19.20 8.24 -8.14
CA ASN A 13 20.33 8.75 -7.35
C ASN A 13 21.26 7.57 -7.00
N GLU A 14 22.26 7.79 -6.15
CA GLU A 14 23.18 6.72 -5.73
C GLU A 14 22.52 5.62 -4.87
N PHE A 15 21.31 5.87 -4.33
CA PHE A 15 20.58 4.95 -3.45
C PHE A 15 19.56 4.10 -4.22
N VAL A 16 18.92 4.67 -5.25
CA VAL A 16 17.96 3.94 -6.08
C VAL A 16 18.71 2.94 -6.95
N THR A 17 18.68 1.67 -6.56
CA THR A 17 19.35 0.60 -7.31
C THR A 17 18.46 0.06 -8.42
N LYS A 18 19.08 -0.63 -9.40
CA LYS A 18 18.33 -1.40 -10.41
C LYS A 18 17.45 -2.49 -9.79
N GLU A 19 17.86 -3.01 -8.64
CA GLU A 19 17.10 -4.04 -7.93
C GLU A 19 15.85 -3.44 -7.28
N ASP A 20 15.96 -2.26 -6.67
CA ASP A 20 14.78 -1.56 -6.11
C ASP A 20 13.77 -1.21 -7.20
N LEU A 21 14.24 -0.75 -8.36
CA LEU A 21 13.36 -0.52 -9.52
C LEU A 21 12.65 -1.81 -9.94
N ARG A 22 13.38 -2.94 -10.09
CA ARG A 22 12.76 -4.24 -10.42
C ARG A 22 11.74 -4.71 -9.39
N ARG A 23 12.01 -4.48 -8.10
CA ARG A 23 11.08 -4.78 -7.00
C ARG A 23 9.80 -3.96 -7.13
N PHE A 24 9.94 -2.66 -7.41
CA PHE A 24 8.80 -1.76 -7.61
C PHE A 24 7.97 -2.16 -8.85
N GLU A 25 8.67 -2.44 -9.95
CA GLU A 25 8.12 -2.96 -11.20
C GLU A 25 7.30 -4.25 -10.98
N TYR A 26 7.80 -5.16 -10.16
CA TYR A 26 7.09 -6.39 -9.81
C TYR A 26 5.74 -6.11 -9.13
N LEU A 27 5.62 -5.09 -8.28
CA LEU A 27 4.34 -4.75 -7.65
C LEU A 27 3.28 -4.37 -8.69
N LEU A 28 3.69 -3.65 -9.74
CA LEU A 28 2.80 -3.15 -10.79
C LEU A 28 2.48 -4.21 -11.86
N SER A 29 3.01 -5.42 -11.73
CA SER A 29 2.72 -6.49 -12.67
C SER A 29 1.26 -6.94 -12.58
N ASP A 30 0.68 -7.26 -13.74
CA ASP A 30 -0.75 -7.58 -13.86
C ASP A 30 -1.13 -8.85 -13.04
N ASP A 31 -0.17 -9.72 -12.74
CA ASP A 31 -0.30 -10.96 -11.97
C ASP A 31 -0.07 -10.80 -10.45
N VAL A 32 0.30 -9.61 -10.00
CA VAL A 32 0.50 -9.30 -8.57
C VAL A 32 -0.53 -8.30 -8.09
N MET A 33 -0.64 -7.15 -8.75
CA MET A 33 -1.38 -5.99 -8.25
C MET A 33 -2.85 -6.32 -7.97
N LEU A 34 -3.29 -6.15 -6.72
CA LEU A 34 -4.65 -6.42 -6.21
C LEU A 34 -5.12 -7.87 -6.39
N MET A 35 -4.28 -8.79 -6.88
CA MET A 35 -4.70 -10.15 -7.23
C MET A 35 -4.98 -11.01 -5.99
N GLY A 36 -4.41 -10.67 -4.84
CA GLY A 36 -4.70 -11.29 -3.54
C GLY A 36 -6.04 -10.83 -2.96
N LEU A 37 -6.59 -9.71 -3.43
CA LEU A 37 -7.94 -9.26 -3.04
C LEU A 37 -9.05 -10.02 -3.77
N VAL A 38 -8.72 -10.81 -4.80
CA VAL A 38 -9.72 -11.55 -5.59
C VAL A 38 -9.45 -13.06 -5.59
N GLY A 39 -8.74 -13.57 -4.58
CA GLY A 39 -8.44 -15.00 -4.47
C GLY A 39 -7.57 -15.57 -5.60
N LYS A 40 -6.91 -14.73 -6.41
CA LYS A 40 -6.09 -15.16 -7.56
C LYS A 40 -4.62 -15.38 -7.20
N ARG A 41 -4.28 -15.31 -5.91
CA ARG A 41 -2.92 -15.55 -5.39
C ARG A 41 -2.99 -16.69 -4.38
N PRO A 42 -2.11 -17.69 -4.48
CA PRO A 42 -2.15 -18.82 -3.56
C PRO A 42 -1.70 -18.37 -2.17
N VAL A 43 -2.29 -18.95 -1.12
CA VAL A 43 -1.94 -18.67 0.29
C VAL A 43 -0.44 -18.90 0.58
N SER A 44 0.23 -19.76 -0.20
CA SER A 44 1.67 -19.97 -0.08
C SER A 44 2.52 -18.72 -0.31
N VAL A 45 2.01 -17.67 -0.97
CA VAL A 45 2.71 -16.37 -1.05
C VAL A 45 2.84 -15.66 0.30
N LEU A 46 2.04 -16.07 1.29
CA LEU A 46 2.08 -15.56 2.66
C LEU A 46 3.09 -16.32 3.55
N GLU A 47 3.62 -17.46 3.08
CA GLU A 47 4.55 -18.27 3.86
C GLU A 47 5.80 -17.48 4.23
N GLY A 48 6.11 -17.45 5.53
CA GLY A 48 7.25 -16.70 6.06
C GLY A 48 7.03 -15.19 6.21
N LEU A 49 5.88 -14.66 5.78
CA LEU A 49 5.54 -13.26 5.97
C LEU A 49 4.72 -13.02 7.26
N ASN A 50 4.01 -14.00 7.80
CA ASN A 50 3.31 -13.90 9.10
C ASN A 50 2.36 -12.69 9.25
N PHE A 51 1.59 -12.35 8.22
CA PHE A 51 0.56 -11.32 8.34
C PHE A 51 -0.70 -11.86 9.05
N PRO A 52 -1.28 -11.14 10.02
CA PRO A 52 -2.66 -11.35 10.44
C PRO A 52 -3.60 -10.95 9.30
N ILE A 53 -4.47 -11.88 8.89
CA ILE A 53 -5.31 -11.71 7.70
C ILE A 53 -6.70 -11.19 8.06
N VAL A 54 -7.17 -10.23 7.27
CA VAL A 54 -8.55 -9.78 7.19
C VAL A 54 -9.08 -10.22 5.83
N GLU A 55 -10.20 -10.94 5.80
CA GLU A 55 -10.78 -11.45 4.53
C GLU A 55 -12.06 -10.68 4.15
N GLU A 56 -12.66 -9.96 5.10
CA GLU A 56 -13.92 -9.27 4.90
C GLU A 56 -13.65 -7.82 4.43
N PRO A 57 -14.15 -7.41 3.24
CA PRO A 57 -13.81 -6.11 2.66
C PRO A 57 -14.22 -4.90 3.49
N LEU A 58 -15.39 -4.90 4.12
CA LEU A 58 -15.84 -3.73 4.90
C LEU A 58 -15.08 -3.61 6.23
N ALA A 59 -14.74 -4.72 6.87
CA ALA A 59 -13.86 -4.75 8.02
C ALA A 59 -12.46 -4.25 7.65
N ALA A 60 -11.96 -4.62 6.47
CA ALA A 60 -10.71 -4.08 5.93
C ALA A 60 -10.80 -2.56 5.71
N GLN A 61 -11.91 -2.06 5.13
CA GLN A 61 -12.17 -0.64 4.98
C GLN A 61 -12.18 0.09 6.32
N GLU A 62 -12.93 -0.42 7.30
CA GLU A 62 -12.99 0.16 8.65
C GLU A 62 -11.59 0.25 9.26
N MET A 63 -10.77 -0.78 9.14
CA MET A 63 -9.40 -0.75 9.65
C MET A 63 -8.51 0.25 8.90
N MET A 64 -8.69 0.39 7.58
CA MET A 64 -7.95 1.36 6.77
C MET A 64 -8.33 2.80 7.09
N VAL A 65 -9.59 3.03 7.48
CA VAL A 65 -10.16 4.35 7.76
C VAL A 65 -10.05 4.73 9.25
N VAL A 66 -9.96 3.75 10.17
CA VAL A 66 -9.95 3.96 11.62
C VAL A 66 -8.54 3.80 12.20
N VAL A 67 -7.68 4.82 12.04
CA VAL A 67 -6.50 5.19 12.87
C VAL A 67 -6.05 6.58 12.32
N LEU A 68 -6.13 7.77 12.96
CA LEU A 68 -6.29 8.23 14.35
C LEU A 68 -7.24 9.45 14.43
N GLY A 69 -8.20 9.42 15.38
CA GLY A 69 -8.78 10.61 16.00
C GLY A 69 -10.15 11.07 15.47
N ASP A 70 -11.23 10.64 16.15
CA ASP A 70 -12.44 11.46 16.20
C ASP A 70 -12.05 12.83 16.79
N ASN A 71 -12.25 13.91 16.04
CA ASN A 71 -12.51 15.19 16.68
C ASN A 71 -13.96 15.17 17.21
N GLU A 72 -14.23 15.91 18.28
CA GLU A 72 -15.51 15.89 19.02
C GLU A 72 -16.76 16.27 18.18
N GLU A 73 -16.60 16.58 16.89
CA GLU A 73 -17.65 17.09 16.00
C GLU A 73 -18.06 16.14 14.85
N GLY A 74 -17.41 14.97 14.68
CA GLY A 74 -17.87 13.95 13.72
C GLY A 74 -17.79 14.36 12.24
N GLU A 75 -17.01 15.38 11.91
CA GLU A 75 -16.69 15.74 10.52
C GLU A 75 -15.36 15.09 10.11
N TYR A 76 -15.40 14.23 9.08
CA TYR A 76 -14.23 13.66 8.42
C TYR A 76 -13.43 14.78 7.75
N HIS A 77 -12.48 15.38 8.47
CA HIS A 77 -11.48 16.24 7.85
C HIS A 77 -10.37 15.39 7.22
N GLU A 78 -9.88 15.86 6.09
CA GLU A 78 -8.87 15.29 5.18
C GLU A 78 -7.46 15.11 5.80
N THR A 79 -7.36 14.86 7.11
CA THR A 79 -6.11 14.55 7.80
C THR A 79 -6.10 13.06 8.12
N PHE A 80 -5.85 12.30 7.07
CA PHE A 80 -5.48 10.89 7.13
C PHE A 80 -4.15 10.77 7.89
N ASP A 81 -4.18 10.43 9.17
CA ASP A 81 -3.02 9.87 9.90
C ASP A 81 -2.79 8.41 9.45
N ASN A 82 -2.87 8.16 8.14
CA ASN A 82 -2.72 6.83 7.55
C ASN A 82 -1.34 6.27 7.87
N PHE A 83 -1.23 4.94 7.87
CA PHE A 83 0.01 4.15 7.93
C PHE A 83 1.26 4.82 7.29
N PRO A 84 1.18 5.51 6.12
CA PRO A 84 2.10 6.52 5.62
C PRO A 84 2.80 7.47 6.62
N TYR A 85 2.09 8.01 7.62
CA TYR A 85 2.63 8.87 8.67
C TYR A 85 3.48 8.07 9.67
N VAL A 86 3.06 6.85 10.03
CA VAL A 86 3.88 5.92 10.84
C VAL A 86 5.16 5.51 10.09
N VAL A 87 5.07 5.34 8.76
CA VAL A 87 6.24 5.14 7.91
C VAL A 87 7.14 6.38 7.94
N SER A 88 6.58 7.58 7.90
CA SER A 88 7.32 8.86 7.96
C SER A 88 7.91 9.21 9.33
N ALA A 89 7.34 8.75 10.43
CA ALA A 89 7.90 8.94 11.78
C ALA A 89 9.16 8.08 12.01
N SER A 90 9.25 6.91 11.37
CA SER A 90 10.40 5.99 11.49
C SER A 90 11.71 6.46 10.84
N VAL A 91 11.72 7.67 10.25
CA VAL A 91 12.75 8.15 9.30
C VAL A 91 13.94 8.82 9.97
N ASP A 92 13.79 9.32 11.18
CA ASP A 92 14.84 10.11 11.84
C ASP A 92 16.07 9.27 12.23
N SER A 93 15.93 7.95 12.34
CA SER A 93 17.03 7.04 12.70
C SER A 93 17.89 6.58 11.53
N PHE A 94 17.42 6.74 10.28
CA PHE A 94 18.06 6.16 9.10
C PHE A 94 18.28 7.15 7.95
N ALA A 95 17.88 8.40 8.11
CA ALA A 95 18.11 9.44 7.12
C ALA A 95 19.61 9.57 6.82
N PRO A 96 20.03 9.59 5.53
CA PRO A 96 21.38 10.03 5.18
C PRO A 96 21.56 11.47 5.68
N GLY A 97 22.80 11.94 5.81
CA GLY A 97 23.05 13.30 6.31
C GLY A 97 22.13 14.34 5.65
N MET A 98 21.65 15.34 6.42
CA MET A 98 20.55 16.24 6.03
C MET A 98 20.57 16.75 4.58
N GLU A 99 21.75 17.09 4.06
CA GLU A 99 21.92 17.55 2.67
C GLU A 99 21.54 16.48 1.63
N ILE A 100 21.94 15.23 1.86
CA ILE A 100 21.60 14.09 1.01
C ILE A 100 20.11 13.75 1.14
N TYR A 101 19.55 13.88 2.35
CA TYR A 101 18.13 13.68 2.60
C TYR A 101 17.28 14.69 1.83
N GLU A 102 17.58 15.98 1.94
CA GLU A 102 16.87 17.05 1.22
C GLU A 102 16.95 16.88 -0.30
N ALA A 103 18.13 16.54 -0.82
CA ALA A 103 18.32 16.28 -2.25
C ALA A 103 17.49 15.08 -2.73
N SER A 104 17.47 13.99 -1.96
CA SER A 104 16.72 12.78 -2.28
C SER A 104 15.21 13.00 -2.17
N MET A 105 14.75 13.74 -1.16
CA MET A 105 13.36 14.14 -0.99
C MET A 105 12.89 14.97 -2.19
N LYS A 106 13.68 15.97 -2.61
CA LYS A 106 13.36 16.78 -3.79
C LYS A 106 13.24 15.95 -5.07
N MET A 107 14.05 14.90 -5.21
CA MET A 107 13.97 13.96 -6.33
C MET A 107 12.75 13.05 -6.26
N SER A 108 12.34 12.60 -5.06
CA SER A 108 11.14 11.79 -4.90
C SER A 108 9.88 12.58 -5.26
N LEU A 109 9.79 13.81 -4.75
CA LEU A 109 8.70 14.77 -5.00
C LEU A 109 8.67 15.27 -6.45
N ASP A 110 9.76 15.12 -7.19
CA ASP A 110 9.77 15.47 -8.60
C ASP A 110 8.77 14.61 -9.38
N SER A 111 7.92 15.30 -10.15
CA SER A 111 6.86 14.66 -10.93
C SER A 111 5.83 13.89 -10.08
N MET A 112 5.70 14.19 -8.78
CA MET A 112 4.73 13.55 -7.88
C MET A 112 3.30 13.64 -8.43
N ASP A 113 2.86 14.82 -8.86
CA ASP A 113 1.52 14.99 -9.45
C ASP A 113 1.31 14.07 -10.66
N LYS A 114 2.32 13.97 -11.55
CA LYS A 114 2.26 13.10 -12.73
C LYS A 114 2.29 11.61 -12.35
N LYS A 115 3.04 11.24 -11.32
CA LYS A 115 3.08 9.87 -10.79
C LYS A 115 1.70 9.49 -10.25
N GLY A 116 1.08 10.38 -9.47
CA GLY A 116 -0.28 10.21 -8.93
C GLY A 116 -1.32 10.09 -10.03
N GLU A 117 -1.31 10.95 -11.06
CA GLU A 117 -2.20 10.85 -12.22
C GLU A 117 -2.09 9.48 -12.92
N VAL A 118 -0.86 9.05 -13.20
CA VAL A 118 -0.60 7.75 -13.86
C VAL A 118 -1.08 6.58 -13.01
N PHE A 119 -0.86 6.63 -11.70
CA PHE A 119 -1.32 5.60 -10.78
C PHE A 119 -2.83 5.56 -10.64
N PHE A 120 -3.46 6.71 -10.49
CA PHE A 120 -4.92 6.80 -10.42
C PHE A 120 -5.59 6.16 -11.65
N ASP A 121 -5.13 6.52 -12.85
CA ASP A 121 -5.61 5.93 -14.11
C ASP A 121 -5.33 4.42 -14.19
N TYR A 122 -4.16 3.97 -13.72
CA TYR A 122 -3.81 2.56 -13.68
C TYR A 122 -4.72 1.78 -12.72
N PHE A 123 -4.91 2.24 -11.48
CA PHE A 123 -5.73 1.57 -10.49
C PHE A 123 -7.18 1.50 -10.90
N LYS A 124 -7.73 2.59 -11.45
CA LYS A 124 -9.09 2.59 -11.97
C LYS A 124 -9.31 1.50 -13.01
N ARG A 125 -8.42 1.39 -13.99
CA ARG A 125 -8.49 0.33 -15.01
C ARG A 125 -8.31 -1.05 -14.40
N LYS A 126 -7.38 -1.21 -13.44
CA LYS A 126 -7.10 -2.51 -12.82
C LYS A 126 -8.29 -3.02 -12.01
N VAL A 127 -8.93 -2.15 -11.23
CA VAL A 127 -10.15 -2.42 -10.46
C VAL A 127 -11.28 -2.88 -11.38
N GLU A 128 -11.47 -2.20 -12.52
CA GLU A 128 -12.45 -2.59 -13.54
C GLU A 128 -12.09 -3.94 -14.20
N GLU A 129 -10.83 -4.14 -14.58
CA GLU A 129 -10.32 -5.34 -15.24
C GLU A 129 -10.50 -6.61 -14.40
N ILE A 130 -10.24 -6.52 -13.08
CA ILE A 130 -10.40 -7.66 -12.17
C ILE A 130 -11.83 -7.78 -11.61
N SER A 131 -12.73 -6.88 -12.02
CA SER A 131 -14.12 -6.81 -11.54
C SER A 131 -14.20 -6.79 -10.01
N LEU A 132 -13.33 -6.00 -9.36
CA LEU A 132 -13.14 -6.04 -7.91
C LEU A 132 -14.44 -5.78 -7.13
N PHE A 133 -15.24 -4.83 -7.61
CA PHE A 133 -16.53 -4.50 -7.00
C PHE A 133 -17.49 -5.69 -7.02
N ASP A 134 -17.68 -6.31 -8.19
CA ASP A 134 -18.59 -7.45 -8.34
C ASP A 134 -18.10 -8.63 -7.49
N TYR A 135 -16.78 -8.85 -7.47
CA TYR A 135 -16.16 -9.89 -6.65
C TYR A 135 -16.44 -9.66 -5.15
N PHE A 136 -16.21 -8.45 -4.64
CA PHE A 136 -16.52 -8.14 -3.24
C PHE A 136 -18.01 -8.26 -2.94
N MET A 137 -18.90 -7.79 -3.82
CA MET A 137 -20.35 -7.93 -3.60
C MET A 137 -20.79 -9.39 -3.56
N GLU A 138 -20.16 -10.29 -4.33
CA GLU A 138 -20.45 -11.72 -4.32
C GLU A 138 -19.95 -12.42 -3.05
N HIS A 139 -18.80 -11.99 -2.51
CA HIS A 139 -18.11 -12.67 -1.39
C HIS A 139 -18.31 -11.98 -0.03
N ALA A 140 -18.91 -10.79 0.00
CA ALA A 140 -19.16 -10.09 1.25
C ALA A 140 -20.32 -10.74 2.04
N ARG A 141 -20.26 -10.60 3.37
CA ARG A 141 -21.26 -11.20 4.26
C ARG A 141 -22.60 -10.46 4.10
N VAL A 142 -23.71 -11.21 4.17
CA VAL A 142 -25.09 -10.78 3.86
C VAL A 142 -25.43 -9.37 4.40
N ASN A 143 -26.06 -8.54 3.55
CA ASN A 143 -26.48 -7.14 3.79
C ASN A 143 -25.37 -6.07 3.72
N VAL A 144 -24.45 -6.19 2.77
CA VAL A 144 -23.50 -5.12 2.44
C VAL A 144 -24.20 -3.93 1.81
N ASP A 145 -23.86 -2.74 2.30
CA ASP A 145 -24.25 -1.48 1.69
C ASP A 145 -23.48 -1.29 0.38
N GLU A 146 -24.22 -1.27 -0.73
CA GLU A 146 -23.66 -1.13 -2.07
C GLU A 146 -22.90 0.20 -2.22
N ASP A 147 -23.39 1.29 -1.63
CA ASP A 147 -22.75 2.60 -1.74
C ASP A 147 -21.42 2.63 -0.96
N GLN A 148 -21.39 2.01 0.22
CA GLN A 148 -20.15 1.84 0.98
C GLN A 148 -19.13 1.00 0.21
N MET A 149 -19.56 -0.12 -0.38
CA MET A 149 -18.68 -0.97 -1.17
C MET A 149 -18.16 -0.24 -2.42
N ARG A 150 -19.02 0.53 -3.10
CA ARG A 150 -18.60 1.37 -4.24
C ARG A 150 -17.57 2.41 -3.82
N PHE A 151 -17.77 3.06 -2.69
CA PHE A 151 -16.81 4.02 -2.14
C PHE A 151 -15.48 3.34 -1.78
N PHE A 152 -15.52 2.17 -1.15
CA PHE A 152 -14.30 1.42 -0.81
C PHE A 152 -13.49 1.07 -2.05
N VAL A 153 -14.13 0.47 -3.06
CA VAL A 153 -13.46 -0.03 -4.26
C VAL A 153 -12.97 1.09 -5.18
N ASN A 154 -13.74 2.17 -5.34
CA ASN A 154 -13.42 3.22 -6.32
C ASN A 154 -12.66 4.42 -5.74
N SER A 155 -12.68 4.60 -4.42
CA SER A 155 -12.05 5.75 -3.77
C SER A 155 -10.93 5.31 -2.83
N VAL A 156 -11.25 4.47 -1.84
CA VAL A 156 -10.30 4.11 -0.76
C VAL A 156 -9.14 3.27 -1.32
N ILE A 157 -9.44 2.17 -2.02
CA ILE A 157 -8.39 1.27 -2.52
C ILE A 157 -7.37 2.00 -3.43
N PRO A 158 -7.80 2.76 -4.46
CA PRO A 158 -6.85 3.50 -5.29
C PRO A 158 -6.01 4.52 -4.51
N ASN A 159 -6.63 5.25 -3.57
CA ASN A 159 -5.94 6.24 -2.75
C ASN A 159 -4.88 5.63 -1.83
N GLU A 160 -5.22 4.57 -1.11
CA GLU A 160 -4.26 3.88 -0.23
C GLU A 160 -3.12 3.25 -1.03
N MET A 161 -3.43 2.64 -2.17
CA MET A 161 -2.40 2.05 -3.03
C MET A 161 -1.41 3.09 -3.57
N ASP A 162 -1.90 4.26 -4.00
CA ASP A 162 -1.03 5.37 -4.41
C ASP A 162 -0.12 5.81 -3.26
N ALA A 163 -0.69 6.00 -2.06
CA ALA A 163 0.06 6.38 -0.87
C ALA A 163 1.13 5.34 -0.49
N TYR A 164 0.81 4.05 -0.51
CA TYR A 164 1.76 2.97 -0.21
C TYR A 164 2.92 2.93 -1.21
N LEU A 165 2.61 3.04 -2.50
CA LEU A 165 3.63 3.05 -3.55
C LEU A 165 4.54 4.28 -3.44
N LEU A 166 3.99 5.45 -3.10
CA LEU A 166 4.78 6.64 -2.83
C LEU A 166 5.76 6.41 -1.66
N LYS A 167 5.31 5.78 -0.57
CA LYS A 167 6.18 5.48 0.59
C LYS A 167 7.28 4.47 0.29
N ILE A 168 6.99 3.46 -0.54
CA ILE A 168 8.03 2.54 -1.03
C ILE A 168 9.04 3.29 -1.89
N SER A 169 8.57 4.15 -2.80
CA SER A 169 9.42 5.01 -3.62
C SER A 169 10.32 5.91 -2.76
N ASP A 170 9.76 6.58 -1.76
CA ASP A 170 10.51 7.43 -0.81
C ASP A 170 11.64 6.64 -0.13
N ALA A 171 11.35 5.45 0.41
CA ALA A 171 12.34 4.60 1.02
C ALA A 171 13.49 4.23 0.07
N MET A 172 13.18 3.98 -1.21
CA MET A 172 14.19 3.73 -2.24
C MET A 172 15.11 4.94 -2.45
N TYR A 173 14.55 6.16 -2.50
CA TYR A 173 15.32 7.39 -2.62
C TYR A 173 16.19 7.68 -1.39
N MET A 174 15.73 7.28 -0.20
CA MET A 174 16.34 7.65 1.10
C MET A 174 17.24 6.54 1.68
N GLY A 175 18.03 5.89 0.82
CA GLY A 175 19.03 4.91 1.23
C GLY A 175 18.68 3.45 0.95
N GLY A 176 17.56 3.20 0.27
CA GLY A 176 17.12 1.88 -0.16
C GLY A 176 16.05 1.27 0.77
N LEU A 177 15.16 0.47 0.18
CA LEU A 177 14.00 -0.12 0.87
C LEU A 177 14.39 -0.92 2.12
N ASP A 178 15.54 -1.60 2.09
CA ASP A 178 16.02 -2.43 3.19
C ASP A 178 16.39 -1.64 4.46
N ARG A 179 16.56 -0.31 4.36
CA ARG A 179 16.82 0.56 5.52
C ARG A 179 15.54 1.07 6.20
N TRP A 180 14.39 0.80 5.61
CA TRP A 180 13.10 1.31 6.05
C TRP A 180 12.18 0.13 6.37
N PRO A 181 12.24 -0.42 7.60
CA PRO A 181 11.55 -1.67 7.94
C PRO A 181 10.04 -1.61 7.70
N VAL A 182 9.40 -0.48 8.01
CA VAL A 182 7.96 -0.30 7.80
C VAL A 182 7.62 -0.25 6.31
N ALA A 183 8.35 0.54 5.51
CA ALA A 183 8.15 0.58 4.05
C ALA A 183 8.45 -0.77 3.39
N LYS A 184 9.46 -1.49 3.88
CA LYS A 184 9.76 -2.87 3.46
C LYS A 184 8.61 -3.81 3.81
N ARG A 185 7.96 -3.63 4.96
CA ARG A 185 6.79 -4.42 5.35
C ARG A 185 5.60 -4.14 4.43
N VAL A 186 5.37 -2.88 4.07
CA VAL A 186 4.35 -2.50 3.06
C VAL A 186 4.66 -3.17 1.73
N TYR A 187 5.92 -3.10 1.27
CA TYR A 187 6.35 -3.78 0.06
C TYR A 187 6.03 -5.28 0.12
N GLN A 188 6.40 -5.97 1.20
CA GLN A 188 6.09 -7.39 1.40
C GLN A 188 4.58 -7.66 1.33
N ALA A 189 3.75 -6.84 1.97
CA ALA A 189 2.30 -6.96 1.89
C ALA A 189 1.82 -6.86 0.43
N LEU A 190 2.27 -5.85 -0.31
CA LEU A 190 1.87 -5.66 -1.71
C LEU A 190 2.37 -6.77 -2.64
N THR A 191 3.50 -7.42 -2.36
CA THR A 191 3.97 -8.58 -3.16
C THR A 191 3.04 -9.80 -3.08
N THR A 192 2.19 -9.86 -2.07
CA THR A 192 1.16 -10.91 -1.95
C THR A 192 0.01 -10.66 -2.94
N GLY A 193 -0.18 -9.41 -3.38
CA GLY A 193 -1.36 -8.94 -4.08
C GLY A 193 -2.52 -8.53 -3.15
N GLY A 194 -2.33 -8.62 -1.84
CA GLY A 194 -3.21 -8.04 -0.83
C GLY A 194 -2.87 -6.58 -0.52
N MET A 195 -3.56 -6.02 0.47
CA MET A 195 -3.40 -4.62 0.89
C MET A 195 -3.19 -4.50 2.40
N PRO A 196 -2.24 -3.67 2.87
CA PRO A 196 -2.18 -3.32 4.29
C PRO A 196 -3.49 -2.66 4.74
N THR A 197 -4.06 -3.12 5.86
CA THR A 197 -5.30 -2.55 6.40
C THR A 197 -5.13 -1.73 7.65
N GLY A 198 -4.05 -1.90 8.40
CA GLY A 198 -3.92 -1.24 9.69
C GLY A 198 -2.73 -1.71 10.49
N TRP A 199 -2.50 -0.99 11.60
CA TRP A 199 -1.43 -1.28 12.55
C TRP A 199 -1.94 -2.20 13.68
N ILE A 200 -1.17 -3.24 14.01
CA ILE A 200 -1.38 -4.06 15.21
C ILE A 200 -0.20 -3.87 16.17
N GLY A 201 -0.50 -3.87 17.46
CA GLY A 201 0.52 -3.95 18.50
C GLY A 201 1.21 -2.62 18.80
N THR A 202 2.35 -2.71 19.49
CA THR A 202 3.09 -1.52 19.95
C THR A 202 3.58 -0.70 18.75
N PRO A 203 3.41 0.63 18.74
CA PRO A 203 3.99 1.50 17.73
C PRO A 203 5.50 1.34 17.61
N PHE A 204 6.07 1.59 16.43
CA PHE A 204 7.52 1.51 16.23
C PHE A 204 8.28 2.48 17.14
N ASP A 205 7.75 3.69 17.32
CA ASP A 205 8.35 4.73 18.17
C ASP A 205 8.38 4.32 19.67
N ASP A 206 7.51 3.37 20.05
CA ASP A 206 7.46 2.76 21.37
C ASP A 206 8.22 1.42 21.45
N GLY A 207 9.01 1.09 20.42
CA GLY A 207 9.85 -0.11 20.36
C GLY A 207 9.16 -1.38 19.83
N GLY A 208 8.02 -1.25 19.15
CA GLY A 208 7.36 -2.37 18.48
C GLY A 208 8.14 -2.91 17.27
N ASP A 209 7.93 -4.18 16.93
CA ASP A 209 8.55 -4.81 15.74
C ASP A 209 7.74 -4.48 14.46
N PRO A 210 8.34 -3.80 13.46
CA PRO A 210 7.71 -3.51 12.17
C PRO A 210 7.20 -4.74 11.41
N PHE A 211 7.76 -5.93 11.67
CA PHE A 211 7.33 -7.15 11.00
C PHE A 211 6.10 -7.78 11.64
N GLU A 212 5.76 -7.42 12.88
CA GLU A 212 4.60 -7.92 13.60
C GLU A 212 3.42 -6.93 13.59
N CYS A 213 3.62 -5.75 13.01
CA CYS A 213 2.77 -4.60 13.27
C CYS A 213 1.70 -4.29 12.22
N MET A 214 1.50 -5.16 11.22
CA MET A 214 0.65 -4.84 10.06
C MET A 214 -0.35 -5.96 9.81
N GLN A 215 -1.62 -5.60 9.62
CA GLN A 215 -2.66 -6.48 9.09
C GLN A 215 -2.70 -6.43 7.57
N LEU A 216 -3.08 -7.55 6.97
CA LEU A 216 -3.21 -7.68 5.53
C LEU A 216 -4.65 -8.04 5.16
N PHE A 217 -5.28 -7.22 4.32
CA PHE A 217 -6.44 -7.63 3.55
C PHE A 217 -6.00 -8.55 2.42
N PHE A 218 -6.43 -9.80 2.50
CA PHE A 218 -6.15 -10.84 1.53
C PHE A 218 -7.29 -11.85 1.56
N ILE A 219 -7.82 -12.21 0.40
CA ILE A 219 -8.89 -13.21 0.29
C ILE A 219 -8.23 -14.55 -0.02
N SER A 220 -8.26 -15.46 0.96
CA SER A 220 -7.53 -16.73 0.91
C SER A 220 -8.27 -17.84 0.16
N ASP A 221 -9.27 -17.50 -0.67
CA ASP A 221 -10.01 -18.49 -1.42
C ASP A 221 -9.06 -19.36 -2.24
N GLU A 222 -9.09 -20.67 -1.99
CA GLU A 222 -8.57 -21.65 -2.91
C GLU A 222 -9.50 -21.64 -4.12
N ALA A 223 -9.25 -20.74 -5.08
CA ALA A 223 -9.82 -20.94 -6.40
C ALA A 223 -9.33 -22.32 -6.87
N ASP A 224 -10.25 -23.29 -6.96
CA ASP A 224 -9.99 -24.66 -7.40
C ASP A 224 -8.98 -24.64 -8.57
N ALA A 225 -7.81 -25.23 -8.34
CA ALA A 225 -6.72 -25.34 -9.30
C ALA A 225 -7.09 -26.19 -10.52
#